data_AF-A0A350G4M9-F1
#
_entry.id   AF-A0A350G4M9-F1
#
_cell.length_a   1.000
_cell.length_b   1.000
_cell.length_c   1.000
_cell.angle_alpha   90.00
_cell.angle_beta   90.00
_cell.angle_gamma   90.00
#
_symmetry.space_group_name_H-M   'P 1'
#
loop_
_entity.id
_entity.type
_entity.pdbx_description
1 polymer ?
#
loop_
_entity_poly.entity_id
_entity_poly.type
_entity_poly.pdbx_seq_one_letter_code
_entity_poly.pdbx_strand_id
1 'polypeptide(L)'
;MTDPISEQARSDFQRALFKAFMNRVWASLSGQTTTLLSYDEIKEKLHIGGPIYRGVQTVRVDQIAGSLNRYHEFDRVFLPASDKLADRWQSVNRAFYQEVSLPPVVLYKVGQVYFVVDGHHRVSVARKQGQVFIDAEVRECATRVNITANIKPEDLEILENKVNFLERTSLDSLIPDANIRLNIPDGFDRMLEHIAVHRYFMGLDMQRDISEEEAIVHWYETVYMPVINVIRSTGILREFPEKTEGDLYLWVLDHQHYLESEEGIPLQSSEDAARDFFGEEDKKTVRKKRKK
;
A
#
# COMPACT_ATOMS: atom_id res chain seq x y z
N MET A 1 -51.83 -3.69 -3.16
CA MET A 1 -51.18 -2.36 -3.17
C MET A 1 -49.73 -2.59 -2.78
N THR A 2 -48.79 -2.34 -3.68
CA THR A 2 -47.36 -2.44 -3.40
C THR A 2 -46.97 -1.34 -2.42
N ASP A 3 -46.24 -1.71 -1.37
CA ASP A 3 -45.70 -0.78 -0.39
C ASP A 3 -44.70 0.17 -1.08
N PRO A 4 -44.88 1.51 -1.02
CA PRO A 4 -43.98 2.47 -1.66
C PRO A 4 -42.51 2.30 -1.25
N ILE A 5 -42.25 1.87 -0.01
CA ILE A 5 -40.88 1.59 0.48
C ILE A 5 -40.28 0.39 -0.27
N SER A 6 -41.09 -0.61 -0.59
CA SER A 6 -40.65 -1.79 -1.35
C SER A 6 -40.34 -1.45 -2.81
N GLU A 7 -41.12 -0.57 -3.45
CA GLU A 7 -40.84 -0.12 -4.82
C GLU A 7 -39.55 0.70 -4.89
N GLN A 8 -39.37 1.61 -3.93
CA GLN A 8 -38.15 2.39 -3.80
C GLN A 8 -36.93 1.49 -3.59
N ALA A 9 -37.01 0.51 -2.67
CA ALA A 9 -35.91 -0.41 -2.41
C ALA A 9 -35.53 -1.25 -3.65
N ARG A 10 -36.51 -1.66 -4.45
CA ARG A 10 -36.28 -2.37 -5.72
C ARG A 10 -35.62 -1.46 -6.76
N SER A 11 -36.07 -0.21 -6.88
CA SER A 11 -35.47 0.78 -7.79
C SER A 11 -34.00 1.05 -7.43
N ASP A 12 -33.70 1.24 -6.15
CA ASP A 12 -32.33 1.47 -5.68
C ASP A 12 -31.40 0.30 -5.95
N PHE A 13 -31.90 -0.93 -5.79
CA PHE A 13 -31.14 -2.13 -6.12
C PHE A 13 -30.78 -2.17 -7.62
N GLN A 14 -31.74 -1.89 -8.50
CA GLN A 14 -31.49 -1.86 -9.95
C GLN A 14 -30.47 -0.77 -10.32
N ARG A 15 -30.56 0.42 -9.70
CA ARG A 15 -29.55 1.48 -9.87
C ARG A 15 -28.18 1.05 -9.38
N ALA A 16 -28.11 0.34 -8.26
CA ALA A 16 -26.86 -0.16 -7.68
C ALA A 16 -26.22 -1.21 -8.60
N LEU A 17 -27.01 -2.15 -9.11
CA LEU A 17 -26.56 -3.18 -10.05
C LEU A 17 -26.06 -2.58 -11.37
N PHE A 18 -26.81 -1.63 -11.95
CA PHE A 18 -26.39 -0.93 -13.16
C PHE A 18 -25.09 -0.16 -12.96
N LYS A 19 -24.94 0.55 -11.83
CA LYS A 19 -23.70 1.24 -11.48
C LYS A 19 -22.53 0.28 -11.33
N ALA A 20 -22.73 -0.87 -10.67
CA ALA A 20 -21.70 -1.91 -10.53
C ALA A 20 -21.28 -2.49 -11.90
N PHE A 21 -22.21 -2.64 -12.83
CA PHE A 21 -21.90 -3.04 -14.19
C PHE A 21 -21.04 -2.00 -14.92
N MET A 22 -21.44 -0.72 -14.88
CA MET A 22 -20.66 0.37 -15.50
C MET A 22 -19.26 0.47 -14.90
N ASN A 23 -19.12 0.39 -13.57
CA ASN A 23 -17.82 0.38 -12.89
C ASN A 23 -16.92 -0.74 -13.41
N ARG A 24 -17.46 -1.94 -13.60
CA ARG A 24 -16.70 -3.10 -14.11
C ARG A 24 -16.23 -2.89 -15.55
N VAL A 25 -17.08 -2.33 -16.41
CA VAL A 25 -16.71 -2.01 -17.80
C VAL A 25 -15.57 -1.00 -17.82
N TRP A 26 -15.66 0.09 -17.05
CA TRP A 26 -14.59 1.09 -16.95
C TRP A 26 -13.30 0.52 -16.37
N ALA A 27 -13.39 -0.25 -15.29
CA ALA A 27 -12.23 -0.86 -14.65
C ALA A 27 -11.49 -1.82 -15.61
N SER A 28 -12.23 -2.63 -16.39
CA SER A 28 -11.66 -3.51 -17.43
C SER A 28 -10.89 -2.75 -18.50
N LEU A 29 -11.40 -1.59 -18.94
CA LEU A 29 -10.70 -0.72 -19.91
C LEU A 29 -9.44 -0.08 -19.32
N SER A 30 -9.45 0.24 -18.02
CA SER A 30 -8.32 0.85 -17.31
C SER A 30 -7.32 -0.14 -16.72
N GLY A 31 -7.57 -1.46 -16.82
CA GLY A 31 -6.74 -2.49 -16.18
C GLY A 31 -6.83 -2.54 -14.65
N GLN A 32 -7.85 -1.91 -14.04
CA GLN A 32 -8.04 -1.90 -12.59
C GLN A 32 -8.81 -3.13 -12.09
N THR A 33 -8.58 -3.50 -10.82
CA THR A 33 -9.36 -4.56 -10.17
C THR A 33 -10.82 -4.18 -10.04
N THR A 34 -11.68 -5.12 -10.43
CA THR A 34 -13.14 -4.94 -10.43
C THR A 34 -13.81 -5.39 -9.13
N THR A 35 -13.13 -6.23 -8.37
CA THR A 35 -13.62 -6.86 -7.14
C THR A 35 -13.10 -6.17 -5.89
N LEU A 36 -13.65 -6.55 -4.74
CA LEU A 36 -13.09 -6.16 -3.43
C LEU A 36 -11.72 -6.78 -3.20
N LEU A 37 -10.94 -6.19 -2.29
CA LEU A 37 -9.69 -6.79 -1.81
C LEU A 37 -9.97 -8.11 -1.10
N SER A 38 -9.23 -9.16 -1.44
CA SER A 38 -9.28 -10.44 -0.76
C SER A 38 -8.49 -10.37 0.54
N TYR A 39 -9.13 -10.65 1.68
CA TYR A 39 -8.41 -10.72 2.95
C TYR A 39 -7.34 -11.82 2.94
N ASP A 40 -7.62 -12.97 2.31
CA ASP A 40 -6.69 -14.09 2.31
C ASP A 40 -5.41 -13.77 1.52
N GLU A 41 -5.53 -13.09 0.38
CA GLU A 41 -4.38 -12.61 -0.39
C GLU A 41 -3.55 -11.61 0.43
N ILE A 42 -4.23 -10.67 1.10
CA ILE A 42 -3.60 -9.66 1.94
C ILE A 42 -2.92 -10.30 3.16
N LYS A 43 -3.53 -11.33 3.74
CA LYS A 43 -2.98 -12.09 4.87
C LYS A 43 -1.72 -12.83 4.50
N GLU A 44 -1.73 -13.50 3.35
CA GLU A 44 -0.57 -14.24 2.82
C GLU A 44 0.58 -13.29 2.51
N LYS A 45 0.35 -12.26 1.69
CA LYS A 45 1.41 -11.33 1.25
C LYS A 45 1.99 -10.44 2.35
N LEU A 46 1.18 -10.03 3.33
CA LEU A 46 1.60 -9.07 4.35
C LEU A 46 1.89 -9.71 5.72
N HIS A 47 1.98 -11.05 5.77
CA HIS A 47 2.24 -11.85 6.98
C HIS A 47 1.41 -11.40 8.19
N ILE A 48 0.10 -11.27 7.98
CA ILE A 48 -0.79 -10.64 8.96
C ILE A 48 -0.99 -11.54 10.18
N GLY A 49 -0.87 -10.93 11.36
CA GLY A 49 -1.08 -11.59 12.65
C GLY A 49 -2.53 -11.99 12.90
N GLY A 50 -2.75 -12.70 14.01
CA GLY A 50 -4.09 -13.11 14.43
C GLY A 50 -5.02 -11.93 14.77
N PRO A 51 -6.35 -12.09 14.61
CA PRO A 51 -7.33 -11.04 14.90
C PRO A 51 -7.49 -10.80 16.41
N ILE A 52 -7.37 -9.55 16.85
CA ILE A 52 -7.55 -9.11 18.23
C ILE A 52 -8.83 -8.27 18.33
N TYR A 53 -9.77 -8.67 19.18
CA TYR A 53 -11.03 -7.92 19.33
C TYR A 53 -10.80 -6.53 19.92
N ARG A 54 -11.41 -5.50 19.30
CA ARG A 54 -11.30 -4.08 19.67
C ARG A 54 -12.63 -3.47 20.11
N GLY A 55 -13.68 -4.27 20.28
CA GLY A 55 -15.00 -3.78 20.65
C GLY A 55 -15.81 -3.27 19.46
N VAL A 56 -16.93 -2.63 19.79
CA VAL A 56 -17.78 -1.92 18.83
C VAL A 56 -17.21 -0.53 18.59
N GLN A 57 -17.06 -0.16 17.33
CA GLN A 57 -16.50 1.12 16.89
C GLN A 57 -17.31 1.69 15.73
N THR A 58 -17.38 3.00 15.65
CA THR A 58 -17.93 3.71 14.49
C THR A 58 -16.83 3.85 13.43
N VAL A 59 -17.03 3.25 12.26
CA VAL A 59 -16.04 3.13 11.19
C VAL A 59 -16.46 3.93 9.97
N ARG A 60 -15.53 4.61 9.32
CA ARG A 60 -15.83 5.27 8.05
C ARG A 60 -16.05 4.24 6.96
N VAL A 61 -17.13 4.40 6.23
CA VAL A 61 -17.55 3.45 5.19
C VAL A 61 -16.56 3.43 4.01
N ASP A 62 -15.83 4.52 3.76
CA ASP A 62 -14.80 4.61 2.71
C ASP A 62 -13.50 3.85 3.05
N GLN A 63 -13.25 3.54 4.32
CA GLN A 63 -12.11 2.72 4.75
C GLN A 63 -12.37 1.20 4.62
N ILE A 64 -13.62 0.80 4.37
CA ILE A 64 -13.98 -0.61 4.12
C ILE A 64 -13.70 -0.93 2.65
N ALA A 65 -12.70 -1.76 2.37
CA ALA A 65 -12.23 -1.99 0.99
C ALA A 65 -12.16 -3.47 0.58
N GLY A 66 -12.29 -4.39 1.54
CA GLY A 66 -12.10 -5.81 1.28
C GLY A 66 -13.14 -6.70 1.93
N SER A 67 -13.04 -8.00 1.65
CA SER A 67 -13.91 -9.02 2.21
C SER A 67 -13.13 -10.30 2.47
N LEU A 68 -13.55 -11.07 3.48
CA LEU A 68 -12.96 -12.38 3.75
C LEU A 68 -13.39 -13.43 2.72
N ASN A 69 -14.67 -13.49 2.34
CA ASN A 69 -15.22 -14.59 1.55
C ASN A 69 -15.99 -14.15 0.30
N ARG A 70 -16.75 -13.05 0.38
CA ARG A 70 -17.67 -12.59 -0.66
C ARG A 70 -17.10 -11.48 -1.54
N TYR A 71 -15.79 -11.48 -1.76
CA TYR A 71 -15.10 -10.43 -2.51
C TYR A 71 -15.48 -10.37 -4.01
N HIS A 72 -15.98 -11.48 -4.57
CA HIS A 72 -16.49 -11.58 -5.95
C HIS A 72 -17.96 -11.17 -6.11
N GLU A 73 -18.73 -11.15 -5.01
CA GLU A 73 -20.18 -10.87 -5.07
C GLU A 73 -20.49 -9.37 -5.17
N PHE A 74 -19.49 -8.54 -4.93
CA PHE A 74 -19.59 -7.09 -4.96
C PHE A 74 -18.45 -6.50 -5.81
N ASP A 75 -18.71 -5.33 -6.40
CA ASP A 75 -17.65 -4.57 -7.06
C ASP A 75 -16.70 -3.93 -6.03
N ARG A 76 -15.61 -3.32 -6.50
CA ARG A 76 -14.62 -2.60 -5.69
C ARG A 76 -15.21 -1.53 -4.75
N VAL A 77 -16.42 -1.03 -5.04
CA VAL A 77 -17.11 -0.03 -4.21
C VAL A 77 -18.25 -0.62 -3.37
N PHE A 78 -18.31 -1.95 -3.19
CA PHE A 78 -19.35 -2.68 -2.46
C PHE A 78 -20.75 -2.62 -3.09
N LEU A 79 -20.88 -2.39 -4.40
CA LEU A 79 -22.17 -2.51 -5.08
C LEU A 79 -22.42 -3.97 -5.52
N PRO A 80 -23.68 -4.45 -5.48
CA PRO A 80 -23.99 -5.84 -5.80
C PRO A 80 -23.62 -6.18 -7.24
N ALA A 81 -22.95 -7.32 -7.44
CA ALA A 81 -22.50 -7.75 -8.76
C ALA A 81 -23.52 -8.62 -9.52
N SER A 82 -24.57 -9.11 -8.83
CA SER A 82 -25.62 -9.97 -9.43
C SER A 82 -26.99 -9.79 -8.78
N ASP A 83 -28.04 -10.14 -9.53
CA ASP A 83 -29.44 -10.14 -9.05
C ASP A 83 -29.70 -11.13 -7.90
N LYS A 84 -28.85 -12.14 -7.70
CA LYS A 84 -28.99 -13.10 -6.59
C LYS A 84 -28.96 -12.44 -5.21
N LEU A 85 -28.42 -11.22 -5.13
CA LEU A 85 -28.33 -10.43 -3.90
C LEU A 85 -29.58 -9.60 -3.61
N ALA A 86 -30.56 -9.58 -4.53
CA ALA A 86 -31.71 -8.68 -4.51
C ALA A 86 -32.50 -8.76 -3.20
N ASP A 87 -32.93 -9.95 -2.80
CA ASP A 87 -33.86 -10.11 -1.67
C ASP A 87 -33.27 -9.59 -0.36
N ARG A 88 -32.04 -10.03 -0.05
CA ARG A 88 -31.33 -9.62 1.16
C ARG A 88 -30.96 -8.13 1.11
N TRP A 89 -30.49 -7.64 -0.03
CA TRP A 89 -30.10 -6.24 -0.20
C TRP A 89 -31.30 -5.30 -0.06
N GLN A 90 -32.41 -5.61 -0.74
CA GLN A 90 -33.65 -4.83 -0.65
C GLN A 90 -34.22 -4.86 0.77
N SER A 91 -34.17 -6.00 1.45
CA SER A 91 -34.61 -6.09 2.86
C SER A 91 -33.82 -5.16 3.77
N VAL A 92 -32.49 -5.12 3.63
CA VAL A 92 -31.64 -4.19 4.38
C VAL A 92 -31.94 -2.74 4.00
N ASN A 93 -32.15 -2.45 2.72
CA ASN A 93 -32.47 -1.10 2.25
C ASN A 93 -33.84 -0.61 2.74
N ARG A 94 -34.83 -1.50 2.85
CA ARG A 94 -36.12 -1.18 3.48
C ARG A 94 -35.95 -0.86 4.96
N ALA A 95 -35.16 -1.65 5.70
CA ALA A 95 -34.87 -1.40 7.10
C ALA A 95 -34.20 -0.02 7.31
N PHE A 96 -33.36 0.40 6.37
CA PHE A 96 -32.78 1.76 6.35
C PHE A 96 -33.87 2.84 6.22
N TYR A 97 -34.78 2.72 5.25
CA TYR A 97 -35.90 3.67 5.08
C TYR A 97 -36.86 3.69 6.26
N GLN A 98 -36.97 2.58 6.99
CA GLN A 98 -37.81 2.46 8.17
C GLN A 98 -37.10 2.88 9.47
N GLU A 99 -35.87 3.38 9.37
CA GLU A 99 -35.03 3.79 10.52
C GLU A 99 -34.86 2.68 11.57
N VAL A 100 -34.90 1.41 11.11
CA VAL A 100 -34.73 0.25 11.99
C VAL A 100 -33.25 0.11 12.32
N SER A 101 -32.94 0.11 13.62
CA SER A 101 -31.59 -0.19 14.08
C SER A 101 -31.17 -1.60 13.66
N LEU A 102 -30.13 -1.69 12.83
CA LEU A 102 -29.55 -2.96 12.41
C LEU A 102 -28.36 -3.32 13.32
N PRO A 103 -28.06 -4.61 13.49
CA PRO A 103 -26.86 -5.02 14.23
C PRO A 103 -25.59 -4.51 13.54
N PRO A 104 -24.51 -4.28 14.31
CA PRO A 104 -23.24 -3.83 13.75
C PRO A 104 -22.71 -4.82 12.70
N VAL A 105 -21.89 -4.31 11.78
CA VAL A 105 -21.15 -5.17 10.84
C VAL A 105 -19.94 -5.78 11.56
N VAL A 106 -19.41 -6.89 11.07
CA VAL A 106 -18.20 -7.49 11.65
C VAL A 106 -17.04 -7.23 10.68
N LEU A 107 -16.00 -6.54 11.16
CA LEU A 107 -14.88 -6.10 10.34
C LEU A 107 -13.55 -6.60 10.90
N TYR A 108 -12.67 -7.04 10.01
CA TYR A 108 -11.24 -7.16 10.30
C TYR A 108 -10.53 -5.88 9.88
N LYS A 109 -9.65 -5.35 10.72
CA LYS A 109 -8.85 -4.16 10.45
C LYS A 109 -7.40 -4.56 10.21
N VAL A 110 -6.82 -4.10 9.11
CA VAL A 110 -5.40 -4.28 8.77
C VAL A 110 -4.86 -2.91 8.37
N GLY A 111 -3.88 -2.39 9.11
CA GLY A 111 -3.40 -1.02 8.91
C GLY A 111 -4.55 -0.01 9.04
N GLN A 112 -4.87 0.70 7.95
CA GLN A 112 -5.98 1.67 7.89
C GLN A 112 -7.20 1.18 7.10
N VAL A 113 -7.26 -0.12 6.78
CA VAL A 113 -8.27 -0.73 5.92
C VAL A 113 -9.12 -1.72 6.69
N TYR A 114 -10.41 -1.78 6.35
CA TYR A 114 -11.34 -2.73 6.91
C TYR A 114 -11.81 -3.75 5.87
N PHE A 115 -11.95 -4.99 6.32
CA PHE A 115 -12.38 -6.15 5.56
C PHE A 115 -13.65 -6.72 6.17
N VAL A 116 -14.69 -6.88 5.37
CA VAL A 116 -15.98 -7.37 5.85
C VAL A 116 -15.92 -8.86 6.10
N VAL A 117 -16.23 -9.25 7.33
CA VAL A 117 -16.47 -10.64 7.76
C VAL A 117 -17.96 -10.95 7.64
N ASP A 118 -18.81 -10.09 8.19
CA ASP A 118 -20.27 -10.15 8.08
C ASP A 118 -20.88 -8.76 7.85
N GLY A 119 -22.00 -8.72 7.13
CA GLY A 119 -22.76 -7.50 6.90
C GLY A 119 -22.51 -6.83 5.55
N HIS A 120 -22.06 -7.56 4.52
CA HIS A 120 -21.78 -7.00 3.18
C HIS A 120 -22.92 -6.18 2.60
N HIS A 121 -24.17 -6.66 2.74
CA HIS A 121 -25.34 -5.91 2.27
C HIS A 121 -25.56 -4.61 3.05
N ARG A 122 -25.26 -4.59 4.36
CA ARG A 122 -25.35 -3.37 5.19
C ARG A 122 -24.32 -2.34 4.75
N VAL A 123 -23.08 -2.76 4.51
CA VAL A 123 -22.02 -1.88 3.94
C VAL A 123 -22.42 -1.36 2.55
N SER A 124 -22.94 -2.23 1.70
CA SER A 124 -23.40 -1.89 0.35
C SER A 124 -24.51 -0.83 0.37
N VAL A 125 -25.54 -1.04 1.20
CA VAL A 125 -26.65 -0.10 1.38
C VAL A 125 -26.15 1.21 1.98
N ALA A 126 -25.32 1.18 3.03
CA ALA A 126 -24.75 2.38 3.63
C ALA A 126 -24.01 3.23 2.60
N ARG A 127 -23.18 2.61 1.74
CA ARG A 127 -22.53 3.32 0.63
C ARG A 127 -23.51 3.89 -0.38
N LYS A 128 -24.52 3.10 -0.76
CA LYS A 128 -25.51 3.54 -1.75
C LYS A 128 -26.32 4.74 -1.25
N GLN A 129 -26.60 4.79 0.05
CA GLN A 129 -27.34 5.87 0.71
C GLN A 129 -26.46 7.07 1.12
N GLY A 130 -25.15 7.01 0.86
CA GLY A 130 -24.23 8.11 1.20
C GLY A 130 -23.92 8.23 2.69
N GLN A 131 -24.15 7.18 3.47
CA GLN A 131 -23.80 7.14 4.88
C GLN A 131 -22.27 7.15 5.05
N VAL A 132 -21.77 8.06 5.88
CA VAL A 132 -20.33 8.27 6.09
C VAL A 132 -19.74 7.26 7.08
N PHE A 133 -20.51 6.90 8.11
CA PHE A 133 -20.07 6.07 9.22
C PHE A 133 -21.02 4.89 9.46
N ILE A 134 -20.49 3.74 9.85
CA ILE A 134 -21.25 2.54 10.20
C ILE A 134 -20.72 1.94 11.50
N ASP A 135 -21.61 1.40 12.33
CA ASP A 135 -21.22 0.70 13.56
C ASP A 135 -20.72 -0.71 13.24
N ALA A 136 -19.58 -1.05 13.82
CA ALA A 136 -18.88 -2.29 13.53
C ALA A 136 -18.24 -2.92 14.77
N GLU A 137 -18.35 -4.24 14.90
CA GLU A 137 -17.46 -5.03 15.73
C GLU A 137 -16.12 -5.20 15.00
N VAL A 138 -15.05 -4.64 15.57
CA VAL A 138 -13.74 -4.62 14.94
C VAL A 138 -12.83 -5.67 15.57
N ARG A 139 -12.18 -6.48 14.72
CA ARG A 139 -11.00 -7.27 15.11
C ARG A 139 -9.78 -6.77 14.35
N GLU A 140 -8.77 -6.29 15.06
CA GLU A 140 -7.56 -5.75 14.46
C GLU A 140 -6.50 -6.83 14.30
N CYS A 141 -5.93 -6.93 13.12
CA CYS A 141 -4.84 -7.83 12.80
C CYS A 141 -3.56 -7.00 12.62
N ALA A 142 -2.49 -7.41 13.29
CA ALA A 142 -1.21 -6.70 13.23
C ALA A 142 -0.53 -6.89 11.86
N THR A 143 0.12 -5.84 11.37
CA THR A 143 0.96 -5.86 10.17
C THR A 143 2.09 -4.85 10.36
N ARG A 144 3.28 -5.13 9.78
CA ARG A 144 4.44 -4.21 9.82
C ARG A 144 4.34 -3.08 8.79
N VAL A 145 3.41 -3.19 7.84
CA VAL A 145 3.22 -2.20 6.78
C VAL A 145 1.83 -1.60 6.82
N ASN A 146 1.73 -0.30 6.52
CA ASN A 146 0.45 0.37 6.44
C ASN A 146 -0.16 0.20 5.06
N ILE A 147 -1.39 -0.30 5.00
CA ILE A 147 -2.21 -0.34 3.79
C ILE A 147 -3.35 0.66 3.85
N THR A 148 -3.81 1.10 2.67
CA THR A 148 -4.97 1.99 2.49
C THR A 148 -6.00 1.38 1.56
N ALA A 149 -7.24 1.89 1.61
CA ALA A 149 -8.37 1.32 0.87
C ALA A 149 -8.21 1.39 -0.66
N ASN A 150 -7.31 2.26 -1.14
CA ASN A 150 -7.07 2.49 -2.57
C ASN A 150 -5.91 1.67 -3.14
N ILE A 151 -5.32 0.79 -2.33
CA ILE A 151 -4.20 -0.04 -2.74
C ILE A 151 -4.46 -0.75 -4.08
N LYS A 152 -3.44 -0.77 -4.93
CA LYS A 152 -3.45 -1.45 -6.21
C LYS A 152 -2.71 -2.80 -6.10
N PRO A 153 -2.95 -3.74 -7.05
CA PRO A 153 -2.22 -4.99 -7.08
C PRO A 153 -0.69 -4.81 -7.16
N GLU A 154 -0.22 -3.84 -7.96
CA GLU A 154 1.21 -3.50 -8.09
C GLU A 154 1.82 -3.06 -6.75
N ASP A 155 1.06 -2.36 -5.92
CA ASP A 155 1.52 -1.94 -4.59
C ASP A 155 1.66 -3.15 -3.63
N LEU A 156 0.91 -4.23 -3.84
CA LEU A 156 0.94 -5.40 -2.95
C LEU A 156 2.25 -6.17 -3.05
N GLU A 157 2.80 -6.30 -4.25
CA GLU A 157 4.10 -6.95 -4.47
C GLU A 157 5.23 -6.17 -3.78
N ILE A 158 5.23 -4.84 -3.93
CA ILE A 158 6.21 -3.97 -3.26
C ILE A 158 6.06 -4.05 -1.74
N LEU A 159 4.84 -4.12 -1.22
CA LEU A 159 4.60 -4.23 0.22
C LEU A 159 4.97 -5.60 0.78
N GLU A 160 4.76 -6.68 0.03
CA GLU A 160 5.23 -8.02 0.37
C GLU A 160 6.77 -8.02 0.51
N ASN A 161 7.47 -7.48 -0.49
CA ASN A 161 8.93 -7.34 -0.43
C ASN A 161 9.38 -6.45 0.74
N LYS A 162 8.61 -5.40 1.06
CA LYS A 162 8.86 -4.58 2.25
C LYS A 162 8.69 -5.36 3.55
N VAL A 163 7.65 -6.18 3.69
CA VAL A 163 7.45 -7.02 4.88
C VAL A 163 8.62 -7.99 5.05
N ASN A 164 9.02 -8.68 3.98
CA ASN A 164 10.18 -9.57 3.98
C ASN A 164 11.47 -8.84 4.38
N PHE A 165 11.67 -7.63 3.86
CA PHE A 165 12.79 -6.77 4.23
C PHE A 165 12.79 -6.43 5.73
N LEU A 166 11.65 -6.00 6.28
CA LEU A 166 11.53 -5.65 7.70
C LEU A 166 11.68 -6.88 8.60
N GLU A 167 11.21 -8.05 8.18
CA GLU A 167 11.40 -9.30 8.93
C GLU A 167 12.86 -9.72 8.99
N ARG A 168 13.60 -9.57 7.88
CA ARG A 168 15.03 -9.90 7.82
C ARG A 168 15.91 -8.88 8.54
N THR A 169 15.56 -7.60 8.48
CA THR A 169 16.42 -6.53 9.02
C THR A 169 16.00 -6.06 10.41
N SER A 170 14.76 -6.29 10.81
CA SER A 170 14.16 -5.66 11.99
C SER A 170 14.35 -4.14 12.04
N LEU A 171 14.49 -3.48 10.87
CA LEU A 171 14.80 -2.05 10.78
C LEU A 171 13.75 -1.20 11.50
N ASP A 172 12.48 -1.60 11.43
CA ASP A 172 11.36 -0.96 12.12
C ASP A 172 11.47 -1.00 13.65
N SER A 173 12.18 -1.99 14.21
CA SER A 173 12.46 -2.07 15.64
C SER A 173 13.79 -1.44 16.03
N LEU A 174 14.82 -1.58 15.18
CA LEU A 174 16.16 -1.04 15.43
C LEU A 174 16.19 0.49 15.30
N ILE A 175 15.47 1.02 14.31
CA ILE A 175 15.41 2.45 14.00
C ILE A 175 13.94 2.83 13.76
N PRO A 176 13.16 3.12 14.81
CA PRO A 176 11.71 3.36 14.69
C PRO A 176 11.33 4.52 13.75
N ASP A 177 12.22 5.50 13.60
CA ASP A 177 12.00 6.65 12.70
C ASP A 177 12.40 6.36 11.23
N ALA A 178 12.94 5.17 10.94
CA ALA A 178 13.33 4.79 9.58
C ALA A 178 12.10 4.60 8.69
N ASN A 179 11.96 5.47 7.68
CA ASN A 179 10.87 5.41 6.72
C ASN A 179 11.40 5.21 5.29
N ILE A 180 11.79 3.97 4.99
CA ILE A 180 12.20 3.58 3.64
C ILE A 180 10.96 3.30 2.79
N ARG A 181 10.86 3.99 1.65
CA ARG A 181 9.83 3.78 0.63
C ARG A 181 10.52 3.55 -0.70
N LEU A 182 9.97 2.63 -1.46
CA LEU A 182 10.42 2.23 -2.79
C LEU A 182 9.19 1.97 -3.64
N ASN A 183 9.28 2.28 -4.93
CA ASN A 183 8.26 1.97 -5.93
C ASN A 183 8.78 0.94 -6.96
N ILE A 184 9.97 0.38 -6.73
CA ILE A 184 10.62 -0.59 -7.62
C ILE A 184 10.39 -2.00 -7.06
N PRO A 185 9.89 -2.97 -7.84
CA PRO A 185 9.56 -4.32 -7.37
C PRO A 185 10.70 -5.03 -6.64
N ASP A 186 11.92 -5.05 -7.19
CA ASP A 186 13.10 -5.71 -6.61
C ASP A 186 13.91 -4.82 -5.67
N GLY A 187 13.44 -3.59 -5.38
CA GLY A 187 14.25 -2.59 -4.70
C GLY A 187 14.63 -2.98 -3.26
N PHE A 188 13.75 -3.67 -2.54
CA PHE A 188 14.04 -4.13 -1.18
C PHE A 188 15.04 -5.29 -1.15
N ASP A 189 15.01 -6.20 -2.13
CA ASP A 189 15.99 -7.28 -2.25
C ASP A 189 17.39 -6.71 -2.54
N ARG A 190 17.47 -5.74 -3.45
CA ARG A 190 18.70 -5.01 -3.74
C ARG A 190 19.25 -4.27 -2.51
N MET A 191 18.39 -3.74 -1.65
CA MET A 191 18.85 -3.16 -0.37
C MET A 191 19.45 -4.20 0.56
N LEU A 192 18.89 -5.42 0.62
CA LEU A 192 19.45 -6.50 1.45
C LEU A 192 20.82 -6.93 0.96
N GLU A 193 21.00 -7.03 -0.36
CA GLU A 193 22.31 -7.29 -0.96
C GLU A 193 23.31 -6.20 -0.60
N HIS A 194 22.91 -4.94 -0.70
CA HIS A 194 23.79 -3.82 -0.36
C HIS A 194 24.17 -3.81 1.13
N ILE A 195 23.22 -4.08 2.03
CA ILE A 195 23.51 -4.24 3.48
C ILE A 195 24.50 -5.39 3.71
N ALA A 196 24.36 -6.51 3.00
CA ALA A 196 25.25 -7.66 3.13
C ALA A 196 26.68 -7.33 2.65
N VAL A 197 26.81 -6.64 1.52
CA VAL A 197 28.11 -6.16 1.00
C VAL A 197 28.74 -5.15 1.96
N HIS A 198 27.95 -4.21 2.47
CA HIS A 198 28.40 -3.24 3.47
C HIS A 198 28.94 -3.93 4.73
N ARG A 199 28.18 -4.90 5.28
CA ARG A 199 28.61 -5.71 6.42
C ARG A 199 29.95 -6.42 6.18
N TYR A 200 30.13 -6.97 4.97
CA TYR A 200 31.37 -7.66 4.60
C TYR A 200 32.58 -6.71 4.63
N PHE A 201 32.47 -5.55 3.98
CA PHE A 201 33.56 -4.56 3.99
C PHE A 201 33.82 -3.98 5.38
N MET A 202 32.77 -3.72 6.17
CA MET A 202 32.95 -3.33 7.58
C MET A 202 33.78 -4.34 8.37
N GLY A 203 33.55 -5.64 8.16
CA GLY A 203 34.31 -6.69 8.85
C GLY A 203 35.79 -6.72 8.44
N LEU A 204 36.09 -6.48 7.17
CA LEU A 204 37.47 -6.35 6.68
C LEU A 204 38.18 -5.14 7.29
N ASP A 205 37.53 -3.98 7.28
CA ASP A 205 38.10 -2.72 7.77
C ASP A 205 38.30 -2.72 9.29
N MET A 206 37.33 -3.25 10.04
CA MET A 206 37.38 -3.33 11.50
C MET A 206 38.12 -4.56 12.01
N GLN A 207 38.53 -5.48 11.13
CA GLN A 207 39.22 -6.73 11.44
C GLN A 207 38.53 -7.58 12.51
N ARG A 208 37.19 -7.63 12.46
CA ARG A 208 36.37 -8.42 13.39
C ARG A 208 35.05 -8.81 12.75
N ASP A 209 34.37 -9.76 13.39
CA ASP A 209 33.00 -10.10 13.01
C ASP A 209 32.04 -8.96 13.39
N ILE A 210 31.12 -8.65 12.46
CA ILE A 210 30.06 -7.64 12.61
C ILE A 210 28.72 -8.36 12.69
N SER A 211 27.87 -8.00 13.67
CA SER A 211 26.51 -8.56 13.75
C SER A 211 25.62 -7.97 12.65
N GLU A 212 24.52 -8.63 12.32
CA GLU A 212 23.56 -8.09 11.32
C GLU A 212 22.95 -6.77 11.79
N GLU A 213 22.50 -6.71 13.04
CA GLU A 213 21.92 -5.51 13.64
C GLU A 213 22.90 -4.32 13.58
N GLU A 214 24.17 -4.55 13.90
CA GLU A 214 25.21 -3.52 13.81
C GLU A 214 25.40 -3.03 12.38
N ALA A 215 25.48 -3.95 11.41
CA ALA A 215 25.66 -3.58 10.02
C ALA A 215 24.46 -2.81 9.46
N ILE A 216 23.24 -3.18 9.85
CA ILE A 216 22.00 -2.50 9.41
C ILE A 216 21.96 -1.07 9.94
N VAL A 217 22.25 -0.87 11.23
CA VAL A 217 22.29 0.46 11.84
C VAL A 217 23.38 1.32 11.19
N HIS A 218 24.59 0.77 11.07
CA HIS A 218 25.69 1.48 10.45
C HIS A 218 25.41 1.82 8.99
N TRP A 219 24.87 0.88 8.20
CA TRP A 219 24.47 1.13 6.81
C TRP A 219 23.45 2.27 6.71
N TYR A 220 22.43 2.25 7.58
CA TYR A 220 21.39 3.27 7.56
C TYR A 220 21.97 4.66 7.83
N GLU A 221 22.85 4.78 8.83
CA GLU A 221 23.42 6.05 9.27
C GLU A 221 24.55 6.58 8.37
N THR A 222 25.40 5.71 7.84
CA THR A 222 26.62 6.13 7.12
C THR A 222 26.54 5.99 5.61
N VAL A 223 25.54 5.28 5.09
CA VAL A 223 25.38 5.04 3.64
C VAL A 223 24.05 5.55 3.14
N TYR A 224 22.93 5.04 3.68
CA TYR A 224 21.59 5.41 3.22
C TYR A 224 21.30 6.89 3.52
N MET A 225 21.33 7.31 4.77
CA MET A 225 20.95 8.67 5.17
C MET A 225 21.80 9.78 4.53
N PRO A 226 23.13 9.65 4.37
CA PRO A 226 23.93 10.66 3.68
C PRO A 226 23.50 10.89 2.23
N VAL A 227 23.21 9.81 1.47
CA VAL A 227 22.67 9.92 0.10
C VAL A 227 21.30 10.60 0.11
N ILE A 228 20.42 10.19 1.03
CA ILE A 228 19.07 10.76 1.17
C ILE A 228 19.13 12.26 1.50
N ASN A 229 20.07 12.68 2.36
CA ASN A 229 20.26 14.09 2.69
C ASN A 229 20.71 14.90 1.47
N VAL A 230 21.59 14.35 0.62
CA VAL A 230 21.95 14.97 -0.66
C VAL A 230 20.71 15.11 -1.56
N ILE A 231 19.95 14.03 -1.77
CA ILE A 231 18.70 14.04 -2.57
C ILE A 231 17.70 15.10 -2.08
N ARG A 232 17.53 15.21 -0.75
CA ARG A 232 16.64 16.21 -0.13
C ARG A 232 17.14 17.63 -0.36
N SER A 233 18.45 17.85 -0.20
CA SER A 233 19.06 19.17 -0.33
C SER A 233 19.02 19.73 -1.75
N THR A 234 19.11 18.86 -2.77
CA THR A 234 19.04 19.26 -4.19
C THR A 234 17.61 19.55 -4.62
N GLY A 235 16.61 18.95 -3.96
CA GLY A 235 15.21 19.06 -4.33
C GLY A 235 14.86 18.33 -5.63
N ILE A 236 15.74 17.44 -6.10
CA ILE A 236 15.63 16.74 -7.39
C ILE A 236 14.35 15.92 -7.52
N LEU A 237 13.78 15.46 -6.41
CA LEU A 237 12.49 14.75 -6.40
C LEU A 237 11.34 15.53 -7.06
N ARG A 238 11.42 16.86 -7.13
CA ARG A 238 10.42 17.68 -7.85
C ARG A 238 10.41 17.41 -9.35
N GLU A 239 11.52 16.94 -9.91
CA GLU A 239 11.62 16.56 -11.33
C GLU A 239 11.11 15.13 -11.58
N PHE A 240 11.01 14.31 -10.52
CA PHE A 240 10.59 12.90 -10.58
C PHE A 240 9.43 12.61 -9.61
N PRO A 241 8.22 13.15 -9.86
CA PRO A 241 7.09 13.08 -8.92
C PRO A 241 6.58 11.66 -8.64
N GLU A 242 6.91 10.68 -9.50
CA GLU A 242 6.54 9.27 -9.32
C GLU A 242 7.61 8.45 -8.57
N LYS A 243 8.74 9.06 -8.23
CA LYS A 243 9.87 8.39 -7.57
C LYS A 243 9.97 8.79 -6.10
N THR A 244 10.47 7.85 -5.31
CA THR A 244 10.78 8.04 -3.89
C THR A 244 12.27 8.33 -3.70
N GLU A 245 12.64 8.82 -2.52
CA GLU A 245 14.05 8.99 -2.14
C GLU A 245 14.81 7.66 -2.19
N GLY A 246 14.15 6.55 -1.84
CA GLY A 246 14.74 5.22 -1.92
C GLY A 246 15.01 4.78 -3.36
N ASP A 247 14.13 5.12 -4.31
CA ASP A 247 14.34 4.78 -5.73
C ASP A 247 15.57 5.51 -6.26
N LEU A 248 15.69 6.80 -5.94
CA LEU A 248 16.84 7.62 -6.31
C LEU A 248 18.13 7.14 -5.64
N TYR A 249 18.06 6.68 -4.39
CA TYR A 249 19.19 6.03 -3.71
C TYR A 249 19.67 4.80 -4.49
N LEU A 250 18.77 3.91 -4.90
CA LEU A 250 19.14 2.75 -5.70
C LEU A 250 19.75 3.13 -7.05
N TRP A 251 19.29 4.22 -7.68
CA TRP A 251 19.89 4.73 -8.92
C TRP A 251 21.32 5.25 -8.73
N VAL A 252 21.60 5.92 -7.61
CA VAL A 252 22.97 6.35 -7.28
C VAL A 252 23.88 5.12 -7.17
N LEU A 253 23.42 4.05 -6.53
CA LEU A 253 24.19 2.81 -6.41
C LEU A 253 24.40 2.12 -7.77
N ASP A 254 23.36 2.03 -8.61
CA ASP A 254 23.46 1.48 -9.96
C ASP A 254 24.49 2.25 -10.79
N HIS A 255 24.49 3.58 -10.67
CA HIS A 255 25.44 4.41 -11.37
C HIS A 255 26.87 4.19 -10.88
N GLN A 256 27.09 4.11 -9.56
CA GLN A 256 28.41 3.81 -9.02
C GLN A 256 28.93 2.45 -9.50
N HIS A 257 28.09 1.43 -9.46
CA HIS A 257 28.48 0.10 -9.94
C HIS A 257 28.84 0.12 -11.43
N TYR A 258 28.08 0.84 -12.26
CA TYR A 258 28.37 1.03 -13.67
C TYR A 258 29.72 1.72 -13.91
N LEU A 259 30.03 2.80 -13.16
CA LEU A 259 31.30 3.51 -13.27
C LEU A 259 32.49 2.62 -12.88
N GLU A 260 32.33 1.78 -11.87
CA GLU A 260 33.35 0.82 -11.46
C GLU A 260 33.54 -0.29 -12.50
N SER A 261 32.45 -0.89 -12.99
CA SER A 261 32.51 -2.07 -13.86
C SER A 261 32.94 -1.74 -15.29
N GLU A 262 32.42 -0.65 -15.86
CA GLU A 262 32.62 -0.31 -17.27
C GLU A 262 33.73 0.74 -17.47
N GLU A 263 33.91 1.66 -16.53
CA GLU A 263 34.88 2.76 -16.65
C GLU A 263 36.10 2.61 -15.72
N GLY A 264 36.10 1.61 -14.81
CA GLY A 264 37.19 1.36 -13.88
C GLY A 264 37.39 2.47 -12.84
N ILE A 265 36.37 3.31 -12.63
CA ILE A 265 36.43 4.42 -11.67
C ILE A 265 36.19 3.85 -10.26
N PRO A 266 37.07 4.12 -9.27
CA PRO A 266 36.89 3.62 -7.91
C PRO A 266 35.59 4.07 -7.26
N LEU A 267 35.02 3.22 -6.41
CA LEU A 267 33.85 3.55 -5.59
C LEU A 267 34.10 4.82 -4.75
N GLN A 268 33.19 5.77 -4.88
CA GLN A 268 33.22 7.04 -4.15
C GLN A 268 32.50 6.92 -2.81
N SER A 269 32.71 7.90 -1.92
CA SER A 269 31.89 8.05 -0.72
C SER A 269 30.41 8.20 -1.10
N SER A 270 29.50 7.75 -0.24
CA SER A 270 28.06 7.75 -0.55
C SER A 270 27.53 9.16 -0.84
N GLU A 271 28.04 10.19 -0.15
CA GLU A 271 27.64 11.58 -0.44
C GLU A 271 28.18 12.09 -1.78
N ASP A 272 29.44 11.79 -2.09
CA ASP A 272 30.06 12.29 -3.32
C ASP A 272 29.46 11.62 -4.55
N ALA A 273 29.15 10.33 -4.45
CA ALA A 273 28.40 9.59 -5.45
C ALA A 273 27.07 10.25 -5.80
N ALA A 274 26.30 10.61 -4.77
CA ALA A 274 25.02 11.28 -4.96
C ALA A 274 25.20 12.69 -5.54
N ARG A 275 26.20 13.45 -5.08
CA ARG A 275 26.50 14.79 -5.60
C ARG A 275 26.94 14.76 -7.06
N ASP A 276 27.75 13.78 -7.45
CA ASP A 276 28.23 13.64 -8.82
C ASP A 276 27.08 13.25 -9.75
N PHE A 277 26.31 12.22 -9.38
CA PHE A 277 25.17 11.75 -10.15
C PHE A 277 24.14 12.86 -10.40
N PHE A 278 23.71 13.58 -9.35
CA PHE A 278 22.71 14.65 -9.51
C PHE A 278 23.31 15.98 -9.99
N GLY A 279 24.61 16.24 -9.75
CA GLY A 279 25.33 17.42 -10.23
C GLY A 279 25.65 17.36 -11.73
N GLU A 280 25.76 16.16 -12.30
CA GLU A 280 25.82 15.95 -13.75
C GLU A 280 24.46 16.16 -14.44
N GLU A 281 23.36 15.72 -13.82
CA GLU A 281 22.02 15.90 -14.37
C GLU A 281 21.65 17.38 -14.47
N ASP A 282 21.96 18.20 -13.47
CA ASP A 282 21.77 19.65 -13.54
C ASP A 282 22.47 20.27 -14.77
N LYS A 283 23.67 19.79 -15.12
CA LYS A 283 24.40 20.23 -16.32
C LYS A 283 23.74 19.74 -17.62
N LYS A 284 23.19 18.52 -17.65
CA LYS A 284 22.45 17.97 -18.81
C LYS A 284 21.10 18.66 -19.02
N THR A 285 20.37 18.98 -17.95
CA THR A 285 19.08 19.68 -17.95
C THR A 285 19.24 21.15 -18.37
N VAL A 286 20.29 21.83 -17.89
CA VAL A 286 20.66 23.19 -18.34
C VAL A 286 21.09 23.21 -19.82
N ARG A 287 21.81 22.19 -20.30
CA ARG A 287 22.17 22.06 -21.73
C ARG A 287 20.95 21.86 -22.64
N LYS A 288 19.91 21.14 -22.19
CA LYS A 288 18.65 20.97 -22.93
C LYS A 288 17.84 22.28 -23.00
N LYS A 289 17.84 23.10 -21.95
CA LYS A 289 17.16 24.41 -21.94
C LYS A 289 17.88 25.48 -22.77
N ARG A 290 19.22 25.42 -22.92
CA ARG A 290 19.99 26.36 -23.76
C ARG A 290 19.97 26.05 -25.26
N LYS A 291 19.46 24.88 -25.67
CA LYS A 291 19.30 24.48 -27.07
C LYS A 291 17.86 24.63 -27.60
N LYS A 292 16.98 25.27 -26.83
CA LYS A 292 15.60 25.60 -27.24
C LYS A 292 15.44 27.09 -27.40
#